data_AF-A0A382ELB5-F1
#
_entry.id   AF-A0A382ELB5-F1
#
_cell.length_a   1.000
_cell.length_b   1.000
_cell.length_c   1.000
_cell.angle_alpha   90.00
_cell.angle_beta   90.00
_cell.angle_gamma   90.00
#
_symmetry.space_group_name_H-M   'P 1'
#
loop_
_entity.id
_entity.type
_entity.pdbx_description
1 polymer ?
#
loop_
_entity_poly.entity_id
_entity_poly.type
_entity_poly.pdbx_seq_one_letter_code
_entity_poly.pdbx_strand_id
1 'polypeptide(L)'
;MKYVSILSFVAVLIVGIYGYQHNRSKRTESVTTLQREVDQYTQQISSNPSDKQAHYKRGMAHRKLKSYQKAIDDFTEAIKLNPQHADAYRYRGLTHAILGNLDQANEDYAKSLDLDENKKTEG
;
A
#
# COMPACT_ATOMS: atom_id res chain seq x y z
N MET A 1 -4.62 29.66 -45.61
CA MET A 1 -4.72 29.70 -44.12
C MET A 1 -5.30 28.41 -43.47
N LYS A 2 -5.47 27.27 -44.17
CA LYS A 2 -6.02 26.04 -43.56
C LYS A 2 -4.97 25.09 -42.94
N TYR A 3 -3.71 25.17 -43.37
CA TYR A 3 -2.63 24.25 -42.95
C TYR A 3 -2.08 24.52 -41.53
N VAL A 4 -2.07 25.77 -41.07
CA VAL A 4 -1.53 26.14 -39.75
C VAL A 4 -2.42 25.64 -38.61
N SER A 5 -3.74 25.61 -38.79
CA SER A 5 -4.66 25.04 -37.78
C SER A 5 -4.54 23.52 -37.65
N ILE A 6 -4.38 22.78 -38.75
CA ILE A 6 -4.32 21.31 -38.72
C ILE A 6 -3.05 20.83 -38.00
N LEU A 7 -1.91 21.50 -38.22
CA LEU A 7 -0.65 21.16 -37.56
C LEU A 7 -0.71 21.34 -36.02
N SER A 8 -1.43 22.37 -35.57
CA SER A 8 -1.60 22.66 -34.14
C SER A 8 -2.48 21.61 -33.44
N PHE A 9 -3.55 21.14 -34.10
CA PHE A 9 -4.41 20.07 -33.55
C PHE A 9 -3.68 18.72 -33.44
N VAL A 10 -2.86 18.35 -34.43
CA VAL A 10 -2.11 17.08 -34.42
C VAL A 10 -1.05 17.07 -33.32
N ALA A 11 -0.37 18.20 -33.07
CA ALA A 11 0.62 18.30 -32.01
C ALA A 11 0.02 18.10 -30.60
N VAL A 12 -1.16 18.66 -30.33
CA VAL A 12 -1.87 18.50 -29.05
C VAL A 12 -2.31 17.04 -28.83
N LEU A 13 -2.79 16.36 -29.88
CA LEU A 13 -3.17 14.96 -29.81
C LEU A 13 -1.97 14.05 -29.53
N ILE A 14 -0.82 14.29 -30.18
CA ILE A 14 0.40 13.49 -29.97
C ILE A 14 0.92 13.65 -28.53
N VAL A 15 0.98 14.88 -28.01
CA VAL A 15 1.42 15.12 -26.63
C VAL A 15 0.45 14.49 -25.62
N GLY A 16 -0.86 14.59 -25.87
CA GLY A 16 -1.87 13.95 -25.03
C GLY A 16 -1.79 12.42 -25.04
N ILE A 17 -1.63 11.80 -26.21
CA ILE A 17 -1.48 10.35 -26.35
C ILE A 17 -0.18 9.87 -25.70
N TYR A 18 0.94 10.57 -25.93
CA TYR A 18 2.23 10.23 -25.32
C TYR A 18 2.19 10.36 -23.80
N GLY A 19 1.66 11.46 -23.25
CA GLY A 19 1.48 11.64 -21.82
C GLY A 19 0.58 10.58 -21.19
N TYR A 20 -0.49 10.19 -21.89
CA TYR A 20 -1.39 9.13 -21.45
C TYR A 20 -0.70 7.75 -21.42
N GLN A 21 0.02 7.38 -22.48
CA GLN A 21 0.75 6.10 -22.55
C GLN A 21 1.88 6.03 -21.54
N HIS A 22 2.63 7.12 -21.34
CA HIS A 22 3.68 7.20 -20.33
C HIS A 22 3.15 7.01 -18.91
N ASN A 23 2.04 7.69 -18.57
CA ASN A 23 1.38 7.52 -17.27
C ASN A 23 0.75 6.13 -17.11
N ARG A 24 0.28 5.52 -18.19
CA ARG A 24 -0.19 4.13 -18.18
C ARG A 24 0.96 3.15 -17.95
N SER A 25 2.11 3.32 -18.62
CA SER A 25 3.28 2.44 -18.44
C SER A 25 3.74 2.45 -16.99
N LYS A 26 3.95 3.64 -16.41
CA LYS A 26 4.36 3.80 -15.01
C LYS A 26 3.39 3.15 -14.03
N ARG A 27 2.08 3.28 -14.27
CA ARG A 27 1.06 2.62 -13.44
C ARG A 27 1.13 1.09 -13.54
N THR A 28 1.27 0.57 -14.75
CA THR A 28 1.38 -0.88 -14.98
C THR A 28 2.65 -1.43 -14.34
N GLU A 29 3.81 -0.80 -14.55
CA GLU A 29 5.09 -1.20 -13.95
C GLU A 29 5.04 -1.21 -12.42
N SER A 30 4.40 -0.19 -11.82
CA SER A 30 4.18 -0.13 -10.37
C SER A 30 3.30 -1.29 -9.90
N VAL A 31 2.16 -1.54 -10.55
CA VAL A 31 1.26 -2.65 -10.20
C VAL A 31 1.97 -4.00 -10.34
N THR A 32 2.72 -4.23 -11.43
CA THR A 32 3.48 -5.47 -11.63
C THR A 32 4.55 -5.66 -10.56
N THR A 33 5.22 -4.59 -10.14
CA THR A 33 6.24 -4.66 -9.09
C THR A 33 5.62 -4.99 -7.75
N LEU A 34 4.50 -4.36 -7.40
CA LEU A 34 3.76 -4.66 -6.17
C LEU A 34 3.19 -6.08 -6.17
N GLN A 35 2.74 -6.59 -7.31
CA GLN A 35 2.29 -7.99 -7.41
C GLN A 35 3.44 -8.96 -7.16
N ARG A 36 4.64 -8.69 -7.71
CA ARG A 36 5.85 -9.47 -7.40
C ARG A 36 6.20 -9.46 -5.91
N GLU A 37 6.06 -8.31 -5.25
CA GLU A 37 6.25 -8.22 -3.78
C GLU A 37 5.26 -9.12 -3.04
N VAL A 38 3.98 -9.10 -3.42
CA VAL A 38 2.95 -9.97 -2.83
C VAL A 38 3.30 -11.45 -3.01
N ASP A 39 3.71 -11.85 -4.20
CA ASP A 39 4.02 -13.25 -4.52
C ASP A 39 5.26 -13.72 -3.72
N GLN A 40 6.29 -12.88 -3.64
CA GLN A 40 7.50 -13.16 -2.86
C GLN A 40 7.17 -13.36 -1.37
N TYR A 41 6.43 -12.43 -0.76
CA TYR A 41 6.07 -12.57 0.66
C TYR A 41 5.11 -13.72 0.90
N THR A 42 4.27 -14.06 -0.08
CA THR A 42 3.43 -15.27 0.00
C THR A 42 4.27 -16.53 0.06
N GLN A 43 5.30 -16.66 -0.78
CA GLN A 43 6.23 -17.79 -0.72
C GLN A 43 7.00 -17.83 0.61
N GLN A 44 7.42 -16.68 1.12
CA GLN A 44 8.11 -16.56 2.41
C GLN A 44 7.20 -17.02 3.57
N ILE A 45 5.94 -16.58 3.58
CA ILE A 45 4.94 -16.97 4.58
C ILE A 45 4.62 -18.46 4.50
N SER A 46 4.53 -19.03 3.29
CA SER A 46 4.33 -20.48 3.12
C SER A 46 5.48 -21.29 3.73
N SER A 47 6.71 -20.80 3.61
CA SER A 47 7.89 -21.45 4.21
C SER A 47 8.02 -21.20 5.72
N ASN A 48 7.63 -20.01 6.19
CA ASN A 48 7.62 -19.65 7.61
C ASN A 48 6.36 -18.82 7.95
N PRO A 49 5.27 -19.49 8.37
CA PRO A 49 4.02 -18.81 8.67
C PRO A 49 4.10 -17.81 9.83
N SER A 50 5.11 -17.95 10.70
CA SER A 50 5.33 -17.09 11.87
C SER A 50 6.15 -15.83 11.57
N ASP A 51 6.52 -15.60 10.31
CA ASP A 51 7.27 -14.41 9.90
C ASP A 51 6.37 -13.16 9.89
N LYS A 52 6.26 -12.51 11.05
CA LYS A 52 5.53 -11.25 11.24
C LYS A 52 5.96 -10.14 10.28
N GLN A 53 7.23 -10.11 9.87
CA GLN A 53 7.75 -9.08 8.97
C GLN A 53 7.27 -9.33 7.54
N ALA A 54 7.19 -10.59 7.12
CA ALA A 54 6.66 -10.97 5.82
C ALA A 54 5.16 -10.62 5.70
N HIS A 55 4.36 -10.95 6.72
CA HIS A 55 2.94 -10.55 6.77
C HIS A 55 2.78 -9.03 6.66
N TYR A 56 3.51 -8.26 7.48
CA TYR A 56 3.46 -6.80 7.42
C TYR A 56 3.83 -6.24 6.04
N LYS A 57 4.91 -6.74 5.41
CA LYS A 57 5.34 -6.26 4.10
C LYS A 57 4.35 -6.63 3.00
N ARG A 58 3.75 -7.82 3.06
CA ARG A 58 2.66 -8.21 2.14
C ARG A 58 1.43 -7.33 2.30
N GLY A 59 1.05 -7.00 3.54
CA GLY A 59 -0.03 -6.07 3.83
C GLY A 59 0.22 -4.68 3.26
N MET A 60 1.45 -4.17 3.37
CA MET A 60 1.87 -2.92 2.74
C MET A 60 1.74 -2.95 1.20
N ALA A 61 2.14 -4.05 0.56
CA ALA A 61 2.01 -4.22 -0.89
C ALA A 61 0.53 -4.26 -1.30
N HIS A 62 -0.31 -5.02 -0.59
CA HIS A 62 -1.75 -5.04 -0.81
C HIS A 62 -2.40 -3.68 -0.63
N ARG A 63 -1.99 -2.89 0.38
CA ARG A 63 -2.50 -1.53 0.59
C ARG A 63 -2.17 -0.61 -0.59
N LYS A 64 -0.94 -0.68 -1.12
CA LYS A 64 -0.52 0.07 -2.32
C LYS A 64 -1.29 -0.37 -3.57
N LEU A 65 -1.61 -1.66 -3.68
CA LEU A 65 -2.50 -2.24 -4.70
C LEU A 65 -4.00 -1.93 -4.45
N LYS A 66 -4.35 -1.19 -3.39
CA LYS A 66 -5.72 -0.90 -2.98
C LYS A 66 -6.56 -2.14 -2.65
N SER A 67 -5.90 -3.27 -2.40
CA SER A 67 -6.51 -4.51 -1.90
C SER A 67 -6.66 -4.42 -0.39
N TYR A 68 -7.48 -3.47 0.08
CA TYR A 68 -7.51 -3.03 1.47
C TYR A 68 -7.89 -4.14 2.47
N GLN A 69 -8.85 -5.01 2.13
CA GLN A 69 -9.21 -6.12 3.01
C GLN A 69 -8.05 -7.09 3.21
N LYS A 70 -7.36 -7.49 2.14
CA LYS A 70 -6.17 -8.36 2.23
C LYS A 70 -5.05 -7.69 3.04
N ALA A 71 -4.90 -6.38 2.92
CA ALA A 71 -3.93 -5.63 3.74
C ALA A 71 -4.28 -5.69 5.23
N ILE A 72 -5.56 -5.54 5.58
CA ILE A 72 -6.03 -5.67 6.98
C ILE A 72 -5.74 -7.07 7.52
N ASP A 73 -6.02 -8.11 6.74
CA ASP A 73 -5.79 -9.51 7.15
C ASP A 73 -4.30 -9.75 7.45
N ASP A 74 -3.42 -9.29 6.55
CA ASP A 74 -1.96 -9.38 6.71
C ASP A 74 -1.43 -8.57 7.90
N PHE A 75 -1.92 -7.34 8.10
CA PHE A 75 -1.53 -6.56 9.27
C PHE A 75 -2.02 -7.20 10.57
N THR A 76 -3.20 -7.82 10.55
CA THR A 76 -3.76 -8.53 11.70
C THR A 76 -2.90 -9.73 12.08
N GLU A 77 -2.45 -10.54 11.13
CA GLU A 77 -1.54 -11.65 11.44
C GLU A 77 -0.17 -11.14 11.93
N ALA A 78 0.35 -10.06 11.34
CA ALA A 78 1.59 -9.43 11.82
C ALA A 78 1.48 -8.94 13.28
N ILE A 79 0.34 -8.35 13.65
CA ILE A 79 0.04 -7.89 15.03
C ILE A 79 -0.11 -9.09 15.98
N LYS A 80 -0.81 -10.13 15.56
CA LYS A 80 -0.97 -11.35 16.37
C LYS A 80 0.38 -12.01 16.68
N LEU A 81 1.29 -12.01 15.71
CA LEU A 81 2.65 -12.54 15.87
C LEU A 81 3.60 -11.59 16.62
N ASN A 82 3.33 -10.27 16.58
CA ASN A 82 4.05 -9.27 17.37
C ASN A 82 3.11 -8.16 17.86
N PRO A 83 2.54 -8.32 19.06
CA PRO A 83 1.63 -7.32 19.62
C PRO A 83 2.27 -5.96 19.93
N GLN A 84 3.60 -5.85 19.87
CA GLN A 84 4.35 -4.60 20.08
C GLN A 84 4.72 -3.90 18.75
N HIS A 85 4.18 -4.36 17.62
CA HIS A 85 4.49 -3.79 16.31
C HIS A 85 3.67 -2.53 16.01
N ALA A 86 4.09 -1.38 16.55
CA ALA A 86 3.39 -0.09 16.39
C ALA A 86 3.04 0.24 14.94
N ASP A 87 3.99 0.04 14.01
CA ASP A 87 3.76 0.27 12.58
C ASP A 87 2.62 -0.56 11.99
N ALA A 88 2.46 -1.82 12.38
CA ALA A 88 1.38 -2.65 11.86
C ALA A 88 0.00 -2.14 12.33
N TYR A 89 -0.13 -1.71 13.58
CA TYR A 89 -1.33 -1.03 14.05
C TYR A 89 -1.59 0.25 13.25
N ARG A 90 -0.58 1.13 13.11
CA ARG A 90 -0.72 2.38 12.35
C ARG A 90 -1.23 2.15 10.92
N TYR A 91 -0.65 1.20 10.19
CA TYR A 91 -1.04 0.95 8.81
C TYR A 91 -2.36 0.18 8.68
N ARG A 92 -2.72 -0.66 9.65
CA ARG A 92 -4.06 -1.25 9.71
C ARG A 92 -5.11 -0.19 10.00
N GLY A 93 -4.87 0.73 10.93
CA GLY A 93 -5.74 1.87 11.22
C GLY A 93 -5.93 2.80 10.02
N LEU A 94 -4.85 3.13 9.30
CA LEU A 94 -4.94 3.87 8.02
C LEU A 94 -5.80 3.14 6.99
N THR A 95 -5.74 1.82 6.97
CA THR A 95 -6.51 1.01 6.01
C THR A 95 -7.98 0.92 6.40
N HIS A 96 -8.30 0.79 7.70
CA HIS A 96 -9.66 0.90 8.22
C HIS A 96 -10.27 2.26 7.93
N ALA A 97 -9.52 3.36 8.12
CA ALA A 97 -9.99 4.71 7.83
C ALA A 97 -10.36 4.90 6.34
N ILE A 98 -9.56 4.34 5.42
CA ILE A 98 -9.87 4.37 3.97
C ILE A 98 -11.19 3.66 3.66
N LEU A 99 -11.52 2.59 4.40
CA LEU A 99 -12.77 1.83 4.25
C LEU A 99 -13.95 2.43 5.03
N GLY A 100 -13.76 3.53 5.77
CA GLY A 100 -14.78 4.15 6.62
C GLY A 100 -15.01 3.45 7.96
N ASN A 101 -14.15 2.50 8.33
CA ASN A 101 -14.19 1.76 9.59
C ASN A 101 -13.53 2.59 10.71
N LEU A 102 -14.15 3.72 11.08
CA LEU A 102 -13.53 4.74 11.93
C LEU A 102 -13.25 4.26 13.36
N ASP A 103 -14.11 3.43 13.93
CA ASP A 103 -13.93 2.91 15.29
C ASP A 103 -12.67 2.04 15.37
N GLN A 104 -12.54 1.06 14.46
CA GLN A 104 -11.34 0.22 14.38
C GLN A 104 -10.07 1.03 14.06
N ALA A 105 -10.19 2.07 13.24
CA ALA A 105 -9.06 2.95 12.94
C ALA A 105 -8.56 3.69 14.19
N ASN A 106 -9.49 4.22 15.00
CA ASN A 106 -9.17 4.94 16.23
C ASN A 106 -8.51 4.02 17.26
N GLU A 107 -9.02 2.78 17.42
CA GLU A 107 -8.42 1.77 18.30
C GLU A 107 -6.97 1.45 17.88
N ASP A 108 -6.75 1.21 16.59
CA ASP A 108 -5.42 0.92 16.05
C ASP A 108 -4.45 2.10 16.23
N TYR A 109 -4.89 3.33 16.00
CA TYR A 109 -4.04 4.51 16.22
C TYR A 109 -3.70 4.72 17.69
N ALA A 110 -4.68 4.59 18.58
CA ALA A 110 -4.44 4.69 20.02
C ALA A 110 -3.40 3.66 20.45
N LYS A 111 -3.50 2.43 19.96
CA LYS A 111 -2.54 1.39 20.29
C LYS A 111 -1.15 1.64 19.72
N SER A 112 -1.05 2.14 18.49
CA SER A 112 0.24 2.52 17.90
C SER A 112 0.95 3.61 18.70
N LEU A 113 0.21 4.63 19.16
CA LEU A 113 0.77 5.75 19.93
C LEU A 113 1.26 5.30 21.31
N ASP A 114 0.47 4.48 22.01
CA ASP A 114 0.86 3.86 23.29
C ASP A 114 2.19 3.09 23.16
N LEU A 115 2.33 2.27 22.12
CA LEU A 115 3.56 1.51 21.88
C LEU A 115 4.76 2.41 21.54
N ASP A 116 4.57 3.47 20.76
CA ASP A 116 5.64 4.42 20.42
C ASP A 116 6.09 5.27 21.61
N GLU A 117 5.19 5.59 22.53
CA GLU A 117 5.49 6.32 23.76
C GLU A 117 6.29 5.45 24.74
N ASN A 118 5.83 4.22 25.00
CA ASN A 118 6.51 3.26 25.86
C ASN A 118 7.95 2.97 25.38
N LYS A 119 8.16 2.89 24.06
CA LYS A 119 9.49 2.71 23.48
C LYS A 119 10.45 3.87 23.77
N LYS A 120 9.97 5.10 23.91
CA LYS A 120 10.81 6.28 24.20
C LYS A 120 11.20 6.38 25.67
N THR A 121 10.39 5.83 26.56
CA THR A 121 10.65 5.88 28.01
C THR A 121 11.59 4.77 28.50
N GLU A 122 11.80 3.72 27.69
CA GLU A 122 12.65 2.57 28.03
C GLU A 122 14.07 2.61 27.43
N GLY A 123 14.41 3.64 26.63
CA GLY A 123 15.72 3.80 25.99
C GLY A 123 16.61 4.83 26.68
#